data_AF-A0A1F1T327-F1
#
_entry.id   AF-A0A1F1T327-F1
#
_cell.length_a   1.000
_cell.length_b   1.000
_cell.length_c   1.000
_cell.angle_alpha   90.00
_cell.angle_beta   90.00
_cell.angle_gamma   90.00
#
_symmetry.space_group_name_H-M   'P 1'
#
loop_
_entity.id
_entity.type
_entity.pdbx_description
1 polymer ?
#
loop_
_entity_poly.entity_id
_entity_poly.type
_entity_poly.pdbx_seq_one_letter_code
_entity_poly.pdbx_strand_id
1 'polypeptide(L)'
;MKAPARRPRGTETTQVNLRVVPDAKDRLDSIAHAANVPYWAVFESAMRAVKLDEHGIPEGWDLPRPSTDTLLDVEETRKTA
;
A
#
# COMPACT_ATOMS: atom_id res chain seq x y z
N MET A 1 29.71 -12.01 3.52
CA MET A 1 28.76 -10.98 3.02
C MET A 1 27.74 -11.66 2.13
N LYS A 2 26.43 -11.54 2.43
CA LYS A 2 25.37 -12.07 1.55
C LYS A 2 25.28 -11.17 0.33
N ALA A 3 25.21 -11.73 -0.88
CA ALA A 3 25.03 -10.94 -2.09
C ALA A 3 23.75 -10.08 -1.95
N PRO A 4 23.76 -8.81 -2.43
CA PRO A 4 22.57 -7.96 -2.38
C PRO A 4 21.41 -8.67 -3.07
N ALA A 5 20.19 -8.51 -2.54
CA ALA A 5 19.01 -9.14 -3.12
C ALA A 5 18.90 -8.78 -4.62
N ARG A 6 18.98 -9.80 -5.49
CA ARG A 6 18.85 -9.66 -6.94
C ARG A 6 17.61 -10.40 -7.39
N ARG A 7 16.83 -9.76 -8.27
CA ARG A 7 15.79 -10.47 -9.00
C ARG A 7 16.43 -11.47 -9.98
N PRO A 8 15.79 -12.62 -10.23
CA PRO A 8 16.16 -13.48 -11.33
C PRO A 8 16.21 -12.70 -12.66
N ARG A 9 17.10 -13.10 -13.55
CA ARG A 9 17.17 -12.47 -14.88
C ARG A 9 15.87 -12.72 -15.63
N GLY A 10 15.29 -11.66 -16.19
CA GLY A 10 14.05 -11.73 -16.97
C GLY A 10 12.77 -11.62 -16.15
N THR A 11 12.83 -11.32 -14.84
CA THR A 11 11.63 -10.98 -14.08
C THR A 11 10.97 -9.73 -14.68
N GLU A 12 9.70 -9.83 -15.04
CA GLU A 12 8.90 -8.70 -15.50
C GLU A 12 8.72 -7.68 -14.37
N THR A 13 8.78 -6.39 -14.71
CA THR A 13 8.73 -5.31 -13.73
C THR A 13 7.89 -4.15 -14.24
N THR A 14 7.08 -3.58 -13.35
CA THR A 14 6.31 -2.35 -13.61
C THR A 14 6.79 -1.24 -12.68
N GLN A 15 6.76 0.00 -13.18
CA GLN A 15 7.16 1.18 -12.42
C GLN A 15 6.04 1.67 -11.49
N VAL A 16 6.42 2.02 -10.26
CA VAL A 16 5.54 2.68 -9.28
C VAL A 16 5.98 4.13 -9.16
N ASN A 17 5.15 5.06 -9.65
CA ASN A 17 5.45 6.49 -9.68
C ASN A 17 4.73 7.21 -8.53
N LEU A 18 5.47 7.51 -7.46
CA LEU A 18 4.90 8.13 -6.26
C LEU A 18 5.75 9.32 -5.79
N ARG A 19 5.07 10.32 -5.23
CA ARG A 19 5.68 11.30 -4.34
C ARG A 19 5.20 10.97 -2.93
N VAL A 20 6.14 10.89 -1.99
CA VAL A 20 5.86 10.57 -0.59
C VAL A 20 6.34 11.70 0.31
N VAL A 21 5.76 11.79 1.49
CA VAL A 21 6.25 12.71 2.54
C VAL A 21 7.65 12.27 3.03
N PRO A 22 8.50 13.19 3.52
CA PRO A 22 9.85 12.87 3.98
C PRO A 22 9.89 11.74 5.02
N ASP A 23 9.02 11.78 6.02
CA ASP A 23 8.98 10.78 7.10
C ASP A 23 8.75 9.35 6.58
N ALA A 24 7.92 9.18 5.54
CA ALA A 24 7.69 7.88 4.93
C ALA A 24 8.93 7.40 4.16
N LYS A 25 9.66 8.32 3.51
CA LYS A 25 10.92 8.03 2.82
C LYS A 25 12.03 7.63 3.80
N ASP A 26 12.17 8.36 4.90
CA ASP A 26 13.18 8.07 5.93
C ASP A 26 12.95 6.70 6.58
N ARG A 27 11.68 6.33 6.77
CA ARG A 27 11.32 5.00 7.26
C ARG A 27 11.68 3.89 6.26
N LEU A 28 11.40 4.11 4.97
CA LEU A 28 11.81 3.17 3.91
C LEU A 28 13.34 3.03 3.85
N ASP A 29 14.08 4.14 4.00
CA ASP A 29 15.54 4.16 4.00
C ASP A 29 16.13 3.37 5.16
N SER A 30 15.58 3.58 6.36
CA SER A 30 15.99 2.87 7.57
C SER A 30 15.81 1.37 7.42
N ILE A 31 14.68 0.92 6.86
CA ILE A 31 14.40 -0.51 6.62
C ILE A 31 15.36 -1.07 5.57
N ALA A 32 15.52 -0.37 4.44
CA ALA A 32 16.40 -0.79 3.36
C ALA A 32 17.86 -0.90 3.81
N HIS A 33 18.33 0.06 4.62
CA HIS A 33 19.67 0.05 5.20
C HIS A 33 19.86 -1.10 6.18
N ALA A 34 18.94 -1.26 7.15
CA ALA A 34 19.03 -2.32 8.16
C ALA A 34 19.00 -3.73 7.54
N ALA A 35 18.16 -3.93 6.53
CA ALA A 35 18.07 -5.21 5.81
C ALA A 35 19.13 -5.38 4.71
N ASN A 36 19.89 -4.32 4.39
CA ASN A 36 20.86 -4.27 3.30
C ASN A 36 20.26 -4.72 1.94
N VAL A 37 19.11 -4.14 1.59
CA VAL A 37 18.37 -4.46 0.36
C VAL A 37 17.91 -3.22 -0.38
N PRO A 38 17.71 -3.29 -1.71
CA PRO A 38 17.12 -2.19 -2.47
C PRO A 38 15.63 -1.96 -2.12
N TYR A 39 15.12 -0.75 -2.37
CA TYR A 39 13.73 -0.37 -2.04
C TYR A 39 12.67 -1.29 -2.64
N TRP A 40 12.88 -1.78 -3.86
CA TRP A 40 11.92 -2.68 -4.48
C TRP A 40 11.70 -3.96 -3.66
N ALA A 41 12.75 -4.46 -2.99
CA ALA A 41 12.67 -5.67 -2.19
C ALA A 41 11.90 -5.41 -0.89
N VAL A 42 12.10 -4.23 -0.29
CA VAL A 42 11.30 -3.79 0.87
C VAL A 42 9.83 -3.67 0.48
N PHE A 43 9.55 -2.99 -0.64
CA PHE A 43 8.19 -2.78 -1.13
C PHE A 43 7.49 -4.11 -1.44
N GLU A 44 8.12 -4.99 -2.23
CA GLU A 44 7.53 -6.30 -2.55
C GLU A 44 7.35 -7.17 -1.31
N SER A 45 8.31 -7.15 -0.37
CA SER A 45 8.19 -7.89 0.87
C SER A 45 7.04 -7.37 1.73
N ALA A 46 6.87 -6.04 1.79
CA ALA A 46 5.75 -5.43 2.50
C ALA A 46 4.43 -5.88 1.87
N MET A 47 4.27 -5.74 0.55
CA MET A 47 3.04 -6.14 -0.16
C MET A 47 2.70 -7.63 -0.01
N ARG A 48 3.71 -8.52 0.00
CA ARG A 48 3.48 -9.97 0.23
C ARG A 48 3.06 -10.30 1.65
N ALA A 49 3.45 -9.49 2.63
CA ALA A 49 3.18 -9.72 4.05
C ALA A 49 1.88 -9.07 4.54
N VAL A 50 1.29 -8.17 3.74
CA VAL A 50 0.02 -7.52 4.08
C VAL A 50 -1.07 -8.58 4.25
N LYS A 51 -1.81 -8.47 5.35
CA LYS A 51 -3.10 -9.13 5.53
C LYS A 51 -4.19 -8.15 5.13
N LEU A 52 -5.12 -8.61 4.30
CA LEU A 52 -6.23 -7.80 3.82
C LEU A 52 -7.48 -8.14 4.65
N ASP A 53 -8.27 -7.12 4.94
CA ASP A 53 -9.61 -7.28 5.51
C ASP A 53 -10.64 -7.73 4.45
N GLU A 54 -11.91 -7.82 4.85
CA GLU A 54 -13.02 -8.23 3.97
C GLU A 54 -13.25 -7.28 2.78
N HIS A 55 -12.73 -6.05 2.83
CA HIS A 55 -12.82 -5.06 1.76
C HIS A 55 -11.56 -5.01 0.89
N GLY A 56 -10.58 -5.88 1.13
CA GLY A 56 -9.31 -5.88 0.42
C GLY A 56 -8.37 -4.75 0.85
N ILE A 57 -8.60 -4.16 2.04
CA ILE A 57 -7.76 -3.09 2.59
C ILE A 57 -6.79 -3.69 3.61
N PRO A 58 -5.51 -3.28 3.61
CA PRO A 58 -4.55 -3.74 4.61
C PRO A 58 -5.02 -3.52 6.06
N GLU A 59 -5.00 -4.58 6.86
CA GLU A 59 -5.33 -4.51 8.28
C GLU A 59 -4.39 -3.54 9.02
N GLY A 60 -4.96 -2.68 9.86
CA GLY A 60 -4.20 -1.72 10.68
C GLY A 60 -3.66 -0.50 9.93
N TRP A 61 -4.01 -0.33 8.65
CA TRP A 61 -3.63 0.85 7.88
C TRP A 61 -4.72 1.91 7.95
N ASP A 62 -4.31 3.16 8.06
CA ASP A 62 -5.20 4.33 8.04
C ASP A 62 -5.49 4.72 6.59
N LEU A 63 -6.36 3.93 5.95
CA LEU A 63 -6.83 4.16 4.59
C LEU A 63 -8.35 4.36 4.59
N PRO A 64 -8.89 5.22 3.71
CA PRO A 64 -10.33 5.36 3.56
C PRO A 64 -10.98 4.01 3.25
N ARG A 65 -11.95 3.61 4.08
CA ARG A 65 -12.73 2.40 3.84
C ARG A 65 -14.00 2.78 3.08
N PRO A 66 -14.44 1.97 2.11
CA PRO A 66 -15.76 2.16 1.53
C PRO A 66 -16.78 1.97 2.66
N SER A 67 -17.38 3.05 3.14
CA SER A 67 -18.49 2.97 4.08
C SER A 67 -19.61 2.20 3.40
N THR A 68 -20.05 1.09 4.00
CA THR A 68 -21.28 0.38 3.60
C THR A 68 -22.53 1.28 3.74
N ASP A 69 -22.37 2.47 4.30
CA ASP A 69 -23.41 3.41 4.68
C ASP A 69 -23.53 4.59 3.70
N THR A 70 -23.63 4.31 2.39
CA THR A 70 -23.91 5.34 1.39
C THR A 70 -24.97 4.93 0.38
N LEU A 71 -26.10 4.36 0.84
CA LEU A 71 -27.27 4.15 -0.02
C LEU A 71 -28.62 4.09 0.74
N LEU A 72 -28.79 4.88 1.82
CA LEU A 72 -30.10 5.06 2.48
C LEU A 72 -30.52 6.51 2.70
N ASP A 73 -30.05 7.46 1.86
CA ASP A 73 -30.48 8.86 1.95
C ASP A 73 -30.84 9.50 0.59
N VAL A 74 -31.44 8.70 -0.29
CA VAL A 74 -32.07 9.20 -1.53
C VAL A 74 -33.54 8.78 -1.59
N GLU A 75 -34.29 8.90 -0.50
CA GLU A 75 -35.74 8.69 -0.51
C GLU A 75 -36.54 9.63 0.41
N GLU A 76 -36.21 10.92 0.54
CA GLU A 76 -37.17 11.86 1.17
C GLU A 76 -37.08 13.33 0.75
N THR A 77 -36.89 13.66 -0.53
CA THR A 77 -37.10 15.05 -1.02
C THR A 77 -37.80 15.15 -2.37
N ARG A 78 -38.65 14.17 -2.72
CA ARG A 78 -39.68 14.33 -3.76
C ARG A 78 -41.09 14.14 -3.20
N LYS A 79 -41.44 14.95 -2.22
CA LYS A 79 -42.83 15.34 -2.02
C LYS A 79 -42.88 16.76 -1.46
N THR A 80 -43.64 17.60 -2.14
CA THR A 80 -43.97 19.00 -1.81
C THR A 80 -43.04 20.08 -2.39
N ALA A 81 -43.28 20.43 -3.65
CA ALA A 81 -43.46 21.82 -4.08
C ALA A 81 -44.37 21.84 -5.31
#